data_AF-A0A3A5B2F8-F1
#
_entry.id   AF-A0A3A5B2F8-F1
#
_cell.length_a   1.000
_cell.length_b   1.000
_cell.length_c   1.000
_cell.angle_alpha   90.00
_cell.angle_beta   90.00
_cell.angle_gamma   90.00
#
_symmetry.space_group_name_H-M   'P 1'
#
loop_
_entity.id
_entity.type
_entity.pdbx_description
1 polymer ?
#
loop_
_entity_poly.entity_id
_entity_poly.type
_entity_poly.pdbx_seq_one_letter_code
_entity_poly.pdbx_strand_id
1 'polypeptide(L)'
;MVGKIIVTGLFLIAMCAFPASAGQRVELLDGSVLQGEILSFDGKVYSVQTENLGTVRIDKSKVRTIQTEGSPPESRQAVQDLRSRMMTNPAILGIIMELQNDPDVQAVLNDPEIVSASEAGDFNKLLSNPKFMKLLQNQAVQEIVKGLSK
;
A
#
# COMPACT_ATOMS: atom_id res chain seq x y z
N MET A 1 -43.31 51.04 -9.65
CA MET A 1 -42.33 50.81 -8.57
C MET A 1 -42.35 49.34 -8.19
N VAL A 2 -41.17 48.74 -8.14
CA VAL A 2 -40.89 47.32 -8.39
C VAL A 2 -41.09 46.45 -7.14
N GLY A 3 -41.72 45.28 -7.34
CA GLY A 3 -41.94 44.25 -6.32
C GLY A 3 -40.66 43.49 -5.94
N LYS A 4 -40.50 43.23 -4.64
CA LYS A 4 -39.38 42.45 -4.08
C LYS A 4 -39.82 41.00 -3.94
N ILE A 5 -39.45 40.17 -4.91
CA ILE A 5 -39.52 38.71 -4.81
C ILE A 5 -38.22 38.25 -4.14
N ILE A 6 -38.32 37.78 -2.91
CA ILE A 6 -37.21 37.17 -2.18
C ILE A 6 -37.11 35.72 -2.65
N VAL A 7 -36.14 35.48 -3.54
CA VAL A 7 -35.59 34.15 -3.80
C VAL A 7 -34.83 33.73 -2.55
N THR A 8 -35.32 32.71 -1.85
CA THR A 8 -34.49 31.94 -0.92
C THR A 8 -34.43 30.52 -1.45
N GLY A 9 -33.29 30.23 -2.07
CA GLY A 9 -33.01 29.00 -2.78
C GLY A 9 -32.87 27.79 -1.86
N LEU A 10 -33.47 26.69 -2.32
CA LEU A 10 -32.96 25.33 -2.35
C LEU A 10 -31.58 25.13 -1.70
N PHE A 11 -31.56 24.70 -0.43
CA PHE A 11 -30.35 24.18 0.20
C PHE A 11 -30.15 22.72 -0.23
N LEU A 12 -29.35 22.59 -1.28
CA LEU A 12 -28.87 21.35 -1.87
C LEU A 12 -28.07 20.54 -0.83
N ILE A 13 -28.46 19.29 -0.65
CA ILE A 13 -27.68 18.25 0.04
C ILE A 13 -26.33 18.13 -0.68
N ALA A 14 -25.25 18.54 -0.01
CA ALA A 14 -23.87 18.25 -0.41
C ALA A 14 -23.23 17.33 0.62
N MET A 15 -23.36 16.05 0.31
CA MET A 15 -22.50 14.94 0.68
C MET A 15 -21.02 15.36 0.68
N CYS A 16 -20.34 15.16 1.81
CA CYS A 16 -18.93 14.75 1.87
C CYS A 16 -18.72 14.08 3.23
N ALA A 17 -18.74 12.75 3.22
CA ALA A 17 -18.11 11.96 4.27
C ALA A 17 -16.63 12.35 4.28
N PHE A 18 -16.16 12.94 5.38
CA PHE A 18 -14.73 13.11 5.58
C PHE A 18 -14.10 11.72 5.78
N PRO A 19 -12.94 11.49 5.15
CA PRO A 19 -12.34 10.17 4.99
C PRO A 19 -11.98 9.58 6.36
N ALA A 20 -12.10 8.26 6.46
CA ALA A 20 -11.46 7.50 7.52
C ALA A 20 -9.98 7.90 7.55
N SER A 21 -9.58 8.61 8.61
CA SER A 21 -8.18 8.93 8.87
C SER A 21 -7.42 7.62 8.92
N ALA A 22 -6.65 7.34 7.86
CA ALA A 22 -5.75 6.21 7.78
C ALA A 22 -4.59 6.47 8.75
N GLY A 23 -4.82 6.21 10.04
CA GLY A 23 -3.80 6.36 11.07
C GLY A 23 -2.60 5.46 10.75
N GLN A 24 -1.40 6.00 10.79
CA GLN A 24 -0.19 5.23 10.60
C GLN A 24 0.25 4.66 11.95
N ARG A 25 0.43 3.35 12.00
CA ARG A 25 0.98 2.62 13.13
C ARG A 25 2.50 2.60 13.02
N VAL A 26 3.17 3.33 13.89
CA VAL A 26 4.62 3.41 14.00
C VAL A 26 5.08 2.53 15.15
N GLU A 27 5.81 1.45 14.85
CA GLU A 27 6.45 0.61 15.84
C GLU A 27 7.89 1.07 16.08
N LEU A 28 8.27 1.21 17.34
CA LEU A 28 9.61 1.63 17.78
C LEU A 28 10.49 0.42 18.10
N LEU A 29 11.81 0.60 18.12
CA LEU A 29 12.78 -0.45 18.47
C LEU A 29 12.59 -1.02 19.88
N ASP A 30 12.00 -0.25 20.79
CA ASP A 30 11.67 -0.65 22.15
C ASP A 30 10.37 -1.48 22.23
N GLY A 31 9.72 -1.75 21.09
CA GLY A 31 8.43 -2.45 21.03
C GLY A 31 7.22 -1.57 21.29
N SER A 32 7.43 -0.29 21.64
CA SER A 32 6.37 0.71 21.76
C SER A 32 5.70 0.97 20.42
N VAL A 33 4.38 1.13 20.42
CA VAL A 33 3.58 1.40 19.21
C VAL A 33 2.86 2.73 19.35
N LEU A 34 2.96 3.56 18.31
CA LEU A 34 2.28 4.85 18.20
C LEU A 34 1.32 4.80 17.01
N GLN A 35 0.08 5.26 17.20
CA GLN A 35 -0.88 5.44 16.12
C GLN A 35 -1.10 6.94 15.89
N GLY A 36 -0.91 7.40 14.65
CA GLY A 36 -1.08 8.80 14.28
C GLY A 36 -0.72 9.08 12.83
N GLU A 37 -0.95 10.30 12.38
CA GLU A 37 -0.63 10.76 11.03
C GLU A 37 0.80 11.34 11.00
N ILE A 38 1.65 10.92 10.06
CA ILE A 38 2.97 11.54 9.88
C ILE A 38 2.78 12.89 9.17
N LEU A 39 2.93 13.99 9.93
CA LEU A 39 2.83 15.35 9.41
C LEU A 39 4.03 15.73 8.54
N SER A 40 5.24 15.33 8.92
CA SER A 40 6.49 15.73 8.26
C SER A 40 7.68 14.86 8.65
N PHE A 41 8.67 14.79 7.77
CA PHE A 41 9.95 14.12 8.00
C PHE A 41 11.11 15.02 7.56
N ASP A 42 11.99 15.36 8.50
CA ASP A 42 13.14 16.26 8.27
C ASP A 42 14.45 15.47 7.97
N GLY A 43 14.34 14.24 7.47
CA GLY A 43 15.52 13.39 7.22
C GLY A 43 16.04 12.64 8.46
N LYS A 44 15.83 13.18 9.66
CA LYS A 44 16.23 12.54 10.94
C LYS A 44 15.06 12.26 11.88
N VAL A 45 14.02 13.09 11.85
CA VAL A 45 12.91 13.06 12.82
C VAL A 45 11.58 13.03 12.09
N TYR A 46 10.71 12.10 12.49
CA TYR A 46 9.29 12.06 12.12
C TYR A 46 8.49 12.91 13.10
N SER A 47 7.64 13.79 12.59
CA SER A 47 6.62 14.48 13.38
C SER A 47 5.29 13.76 13.15
N VAL A 48 4.79 13.08 14.17
CA VAL A 48 3.57 12.28 14.11
C VAL A 48 2.49 12.95 14.96
N GLN A 49 1.37 13.30 14.34
CA GLN A 49 0.20 13.77 15.06
C GLN A 49 -0.63 12.59 15.51
N THR A 50 -0.64 12.37 16.82
CA THR A 50 -1.46 11.36 17.47
C THR A 50 -2.72 12.02 18.03
N GLU A 51 -3.83 11.29 18.03
CA GLU A 51 -5.12 11.81 18.51
C GLU A 51 -5.07 12.16 20.00
N ASN A 52 -4.35 11.35 20.79
CA ASN A 52 -4.40 11.42 22.25
C ASN A 52 -3.16 12.05 22.92
N LEU A 53 -2.02 12.10 22.21
CA LEU A 53 -0.75 12.65 22.74
C LEU A 53 -0.32 13.92 21.99
N GLY A 54 -1.10 14.37 21.00
CA GLY A 54 -0.74 15.50 20.15
C GLY A 54 0.45 15.17 19.24
N THR A 55 1.29 16.16 18.95
CA THR A 55 2.43 16.00 18.05
C THR A 55 3.63 15.37 18.77
N VAL A 56 3.94 14.13 18.40
CA VAL A 56 5.08 13.36 18.89
C VAL A 56 6.22 13.45 17.89
N ARG A 57 7.43 13.73 18.37
CA ARG A 57 8.66 13.73 17.56
C ARG A 57 9.42 12.43 17.79
N ILE A 58 9.69 11.70 16.72
CA ILE A 58 10.29 10.36 16.77
C ILE A 58 11.54 10.36 15.89
N ASP A 59 12.70 10.04 16.47
CA ASP A 59 13.92 9.83 15.69
C ASP A 59 13.76 8.61 14.75
N LYS A 60 14.17 8.75 13.49
CA LYS A 60 14.17 7.64 12.52
C LYS A 60 14.94 6.42 13.04
N SER A 61 16.04 6.64 13.77
CA SER A 61 16.84 5.55 14.35
C SER A 61 16.09 4.75 15.41
N LYS A 62 14.98 5.26 15.94
CA LYS A 62 14.13 4.57 16.92
C LYS A 62 12.92 3.90 16.27
N VAL A 63 12.66 4.16 14.99
CA VAL A 63 11.55 3.56 14.25
C VAL A 63 11.98 2.19 13.74
N ARG A 64 11.19 1.18 14.09
CA ARG A 64 11.33 -0.18 13.57
C ARG A 64 10.55 -0.36 12.28
N THR A 65 9.29 0.06 12.27
CA THR A 65 8.37 -0.12 11.12
C THR A 65 7.29 0.94 11.14
N ILE A 66 6.86 1.39 9.96
CA ILE A 66 5.69 2.27 9.78
C ILE A 66 4.69 1.52 8.92
N GLN A 67 3.55 1.18 9.50
CA GLN A 67 2.43 0.54 8.81
C GLN A 67 1.33 1.58 8.65
N THR A 68 1.00 1.95 7.42
CA THR A 68 -0.17 2.80 7.16
C THR A 68 -1.42 1.93 7.32
N GLU A 69 -2.20 2.08 8.39
CA GLU A 69 -3.48 1.39 8.50
C GLU A 69 -4.45 2.06 7.53
N GLY A 70 -4.71 1.37 6.41
CA GLY A 70 -5.46 1.91 5.28
C GLY A 70 -4.55 2.19 4.10
N SER A 71 -4.09 1.13 3.42
CA SER A 71 -3.85 1.25 1.98
C SER A 71 -5.08 1.93 1.38
N PRO A 72 -4.96 3.03 0.64
CA PRO A 72 -6.12 3.76 0.12
C PRO A 72 -7.05 2.77 -0.60
N PRO A 73 -8.39 2.90 -0.51
CA PRO A 73 -9.32 1.98 -1.16
C PRO A 73 -9.01 1.81 -2.66
N GLU A 74 -8.48 2.85 -3.29
CA GLU A 74 -7.95 2.84 -4.66
C GLU A 74 -6.84 1.81 -4.88
N SER A 75 -5.94 1.59 -3.92
CA SER A 75 -4.88 0.57 -4.02
C SER A 75 -5.44 -0.85 -3.89
N ARG A 76 -6.49 -1.07 -3.08
CA ARG A 76 -7.16 -2.38 -2.98
C ARG A 76 -7.97 -2.69 -4.24
N GLN A 77 -8.70 -1.70 -4.76
CA GLN A 77 -9.38 -1.83 -6.05
C GLN A 77 -8.38 -2.04 -7.18
N ALA A 78 -7.30 -1.25 -7.27
CA ALA A 78 -6.27 -1.41 -8.29
C ALA A 78 -5.61 -2.80 -8.22
N VAL A 79 -5.36 -3.34 -7.04
CA VAL A 79 -4.84 -4.71 -6.87
C VAL A 79 -5.88 -5.76 -7.28
N GLN A 80 -7.17 -5.54 -7.00
CA GLN A 80 -8.25 -6.44 -7.44
C GLN A 80 -8.46 -6.40 -8.96
N ASP A 81 -8.47 -5.22 -9.57
CA ASP A 81 -8.52 -5.04 -11.03
C ASP A 81 -7.31 -5.69 -11.71
N LEU A 82 -6.12 -5.48 -11.15
CA LEU A 82 -4.90 -6.13 -11.61
C LEU A 82 -5.03 -7.66 -11.56
N ARG A 83 -5.54 -8.19 -10.45
CA ARG A 83 -5.79 -9.63 -10.29
C ARG A 83 -6.78 -10.16 -11.32
N SER A 84 -7.90 -9.47 -11.52
CA SER A 84 -8.90 -9.84 -12.53
C SER A 84 -8.32 -9.83 -13.94
N ARG A 85 -7.53 -8.82 -14.29
CA ARG A 85 -6.84 -8.73 -15.58
C ARG A 85 -5.86 -9.89 -15.78
N MET A 86 -5.08 -10.25 -14.76
CA MET A 86 -4.20 -11.42 -14.85
C MET A 86 -4.97 -12.73 -15.07
N MET A 87 -6.12 -12.89 -14.41
CA MET A 87 -6.96 -14.08 -14.54
C MET A 87 -7.73 -14.16 -15.86
N THR A 88 -8.04 -13.03 -16.49
CA THR A 88 -8.79 -12.98 -17.76
C THR A 88 -7.88 -12.96 -18.99
N ASN A 89 -6.57 -12.76 -18.80
CA ASN A 89 -5.62 -12.67 -19.90
C ASN A 89 -4.96 -14.03 -20.18
N PRO A 90 -5.31 -14.73 -21.29
CA PRO A 90 -4.86 -16.10 -21.55
C PRO A 90 -3.34 -16.21 -21.72
N ALA A 91 -2.68 -15.15 -22.21
CA ALA A 91 -1.23 -15.08 -22.30
C ALA A 91 -0.57 -15.09 -20.91
N ILE A 92 -1.12 -14.30 -19.97
CA ILE A 92 -0.61 -14.25 -18.59
C ILE A 92 -0.87 -15.58 -17.88
N LEU A 93 -2.04 -16.20 -18.07
CA LEU A 93 -2.34 -17.52 -17.50
C LEU A 93 -1.34 -18.59 -17.96
N GLY A 94 -0.98 -18.62 -19.25
CA GLY A 94 0.04 -19.54 -19.76
C GLY A 94 1.39 -19.36 -19.07
N ILE A 95 1.81 -18.10 -18.90
CA ILE A 95 3.06 -17.77 -18.21
C ILE A 95 2.99 -18.12 -16.72
N ILE A 96 1.85 -17.92 -16.04
CA ILE A 96 1.66 -18.31 -14.64
C ILE A 96 1.78 -19.84 -14.48
N MET A 97 1.24 -20.63 -15.42
CA MET A 97 1.38 -22.10 -15.39
C MET A 97 2.82 -22.55 -15.59
N GLU A 98 3.58 -21.84 -16.44
CA GLU A 98 5.01 -22.07 -16.62
C GLU A 98 5.79 -21.73 -15.33
N LEU A 99 5.51 -20.56 -14.74
CA LEU A 99 6.09 -20.13 -13.47
C LEU A 99 5.75 -21.08 -12.31
N GLN A 100 4.56 -21.69 -12.29
CA GLN A 100 4.20 -22.66 -11.25
C GLN A 100 5.11 -23.89 -11.25
N ASN A 101 5.63 -24.27 -12.43
CA ASN A 101 6.56 -25.39 -12.59
C ASN A 101 8.03 -24.96 -12.48
N ASP A 102 8.30 -23.67 -12.32
CA ASP A 102 9.65 -23.12 -12.22
C ASP A 102 10.22 -23.31 -10.80
N PRO A 103 11.43 -23.87 -10.67
CA PRO A 103 12.03 -24.16 -9.37
C PRO A 103 12.39 -22.89 -8.58
N ASP A 104 12.75 -21.79 -9.25
CA ASP A 104 13.06 -20.51 -8.59
C ASP A 104 11.78 -19.88 -8.02
N VAL A 105 10.65 -19.97 -8.75
CA VAL A 105 9.34 -19.52 -8.26
C VAL A 105 8.92 -20.32 -7.03
N GLN A 106 9.03 -21.65 -7.08
CA GLN A 106 8.71 -22.48 -5.92
C GLN A 106 9.60 -22.16 -4.72
N ALA A 107 10.88 -21.89 -4.94
CA ALA A 107 11.79 -21.51 -3.86
C ALA A 107 11.41 -20.18 -3.20
N VAL A 108 10.78 -19.25 -3.94
CA VAL A 108 10.25 -17.98 -3.42
C VAL A 108 8.92 -18.18 -2.69
N LEU A 109 8.00 -18.98 -3.25
CA LEU A 109 6.70 -19.26 -2.63
C LEU A 109 6.82 -20.05 -1.32
N ASN A 110 7.85 -20.88 -1.19
CA ASN A 110 8.16 -21.61 0.04
C ASN A 110 9.01 -20.79 1.03
N ASP A 111 9.36 -19.54 0.71
CA ASP A 111 10.18 -18.70 1.58
C ASP A 111 9.32 -17.93 2.58
N PRO A 112 9.43 -18.21 3.90
CA PRO A 112 8.56 -17.60 4.90
C PRO A 112 8.78 -16.09 5.04
N GLU A 113 9.98 -15.57 4.75
CA GLU A 113 10.24 -14.12 4.81
C GLU A 113 9.53 -13.40 3.66
N ILE A 114 9.51 -14.00 2.47
CA ILE A 114 8.78 -13.45 1.32
C ILE A 114 7.28 -13.44 1.57
N VAL A 115 6.72 -14.55 2.04
CA VAL A 115 5.28 -14.65 2.33
C VAL A 115 4.88 -13.59 3.35
N SER A 116 5.60 -13.52 4.47
CA SER A 116 5.34 -12.52 5.52
C SER A 116 5.48 -11.08 5.00
N ALA A 117 6.51 -10.80 4.21
CA ALA A 117 6.73 -9.47 3.65
C ALA A 117 5.66 -9.09 2.62
N SER A 118 5.17 -10.03 1.81
CA SER A 118 4.07 -9.81 0.88
C SER A 118 2.76 -9.52 1.62
N GLU A 119 2.46 -10.25 2.68
CA GLU A 119 1.25 -10.02 3.49
C GLU A 119 1.30 -8.69 4.24
N ALA A 120 2.47 -8.32 4.74
CA ALA A 120 2.70 -7.04 5.41
C ALA A 120 2.84 -5.85 4.45
N GLY A 121 2.94 -6.09 3.14
CA GLY A 121 3.26 -5.05 2.16
C GLY A 121 4.66 -4.44 2.35
N ASP A 122 5.59 -5.17 2.96
CA ASP A 122 6.96 -4.74 3.22
C ASP A 122 7.84 -4.95 1.98
N PHE A 123 7.72 -4.03 1.04
CA PHE A 123 8.51 -4.04 -0.19
C PHE A 123 10.02 -3.97 0.08
N ASN A 124 10.46 -3.35 1.18
CA ASN A 124 11.87 -3.22 1.50
C ASN A 124 12.47 -4.59 1.86
N LYS A 125 11.73 -5.42 2.61
CA LYS A 125 12.06 -6.82 2.90
C LYS A 125 12.09 -7.68 1.63
N LEU A 126 11.09 -7.54 0.75
CA LEU A 126 11.06 -8.26 -0.52
C LEU A 126 12.27 -7.92 -1.40
N LEU A 127 12.59 -6.64 -1.55
CA LEU A 127 13.71 -6.19 -2.39
C LEU A 127 15.08 -6.57 -1.83
N SER A 128 15.20 -6.71 -0.50
CA SER A 128 16.42 -7.16 0.15
C SER A 128 16.65 -8.68 0.02
N ASN A 129 15.62 -9.44 -0.38
CA ASN A 129 15.74 -10.89 -0.48
C ASN A 129 16.31 -11.31 -1.86
N PRO A 130 17.43 -12.06 -1.89
CA PRO A 130 18.09 -12.42 -3.14
C PRO A 130 17.26 -13.36 -4.03
N LYS A 131 16.38 -14.19 -3.44
CA LYS A 131 15.51 -15.08 -4.22
C LYS A 131 14.44 -14.29 -4.96
N PHE A 132 13.85 -13.28 -4.33
CA PHE A 132 12.91 -12.37 -4.97
C PHE A 132 13.57 -11.56 -6.09
N MET A 133 14.80 -11.08 -5.87
CA MET A 133 15.60 -10.42 -6.91
C MET A 133 15.88 -11.32 -8.11
N LYS A 134 16.14 -12.61 -7.89
CA LYS A 134 16.28 -13.59 -8.98
C LYS A 134 14.97 -13.79 -9.73
N LEU A 135 13.86 -13.89 -9.01
CA LEU A 135 12.54 -14.03 -9.62
C LEU A 135 12.17 -12.84 -10.51
N LEU A 136 12.50 -11.60 -10.10
CA LEU A 136 12.27 -10.41 -10.95
C LEU A 136 13.11 -10.40 -12.24
N GLN A 137 14.24 -11.11 -12.24
CA GLN A 137 15.09 -11.28 -13.42
C GLN A 137 14.63 -12.44 -14.31
N ASN A 138 13.66 -13.24 -13.87
CA ASN A 138 13.11 -14.32 -14.67
C ASN A 138 12.33 -13.74 -15.87
N GLN A 139 12.60 -14.27 -17.06
CA GLN A 139 12.01 -13.79 -18.31
C GLN A 139 10.48 -13.87 -18.30
N ALA A 140 9.91 -14.94 -17.74
CA ALA A 140 8.47 -15.10 -17.63
C ALA A 140 7.85 -14.01 -16.73
N VAL A 141 8.51 -13.64 -15.63
CA VAL A 141 8.05 -12.54 -14.77
C VAL A 141 8.10 -11.20 -15.49
N GLN A 142 9.14 -10.93 -16.27
CA GLN A 142 9.25 -9.71 -17.06
C GLN A 142 8.15 -9.60 -18.12
N GLU A 143 7.81 -10.72 -18.77
CA GLU A 143 6.73 -10.76 -19.77
C GLU A 143 5.36 -10.52 -19.13
N ILE A 144 5.10 -11.00 -17.90
CA ILE A 144 3.89 -10.64 -17.15
C ILE A 144 3.85 -9.14 -16.88
N VAL A 145 4.93 -8.55 -16.34
CA VAL A 145 4.98 -7.10 -16.04
C VAL A 145 4.75 -6.25 -17.30
N LYS A 146 5.34 -6.67 -18.41
CA LYS A 146 5.18 -6.01 -19.71
C LYS A 146 3.78 -6.18 -20.28
N GLY A 147 3.17 -7.35 -20.11
CA GLY A 147 1.79 -7.65 -20.51
C GLY A 147 0.75 -6.87 -19.69
N LEU A 148 1.10 -6.49 -18.46
CA LEU A 148 0.27 -5.64 -17.59
C LEU A 148 0.42 -4.14 -17.89
N SER A 149 1.55 -3.75 -18.47
CA SER A 149 1.87 -2.35 -18.83
C SER A 149 1.31 -1.94 -20.21
N LYS A 150 0.78 -2.89 -20.98
CA LYS A 150 0.09 -2.66 -22.26
C LYS A 150 -1.42 -2.56 -22.08
#